data_AF-A0A7Y2YUL1-F1
#
_entry.id   AF-A0A7Y2YUL1-F1
#
_cell.length_a   1.000
_cell.length_b   1.000
_cell.length_c   1.000
_cell.angle_alpha   90.00
_cell.angle_beta   90.00
_cell.angle_gamma   90.00
#
_symmetry.space_group_name_H-M   'P 1'
#
loop_
_entity.id
_entity.type
_entity.pdbx_description
1 polymer ?
#
loop_
_entity_poly.entity_id
_entity_poly.type
_entity_poly.pdbx_seq_one_letter_code
_entity_poly.pdbx_strand_id
1 'polypeptide(L)'
;MMITPSPAVAGHRITQTLGLVRGNTIRARHVGKDILAGFRNIVGGEVSEYTKMMAESREQALDRMIAEAEEAGADAIVNLRFATSYVMGSASEILAYGDAVRLEKEPEVTGF
;
A
#
# COMPACT_ATOMS: atom_id res chain seq x y z
N MET A 1 -2.73 13.42 -2.72
CA MET A 1 -3.05 12.39 -3.73
C MET A 1 -4.14 11.47 -3.20
N MET A 2 -5.17 11.16 -3.98
CA MET A 2 -6.20 10.18 -3.59
C MET A 2 -5.68 8.76 -3.84
N ILE A 3 -5.91 7.82 -2.91
CA ILE A 3 -5.51 6.42 -3.06
C ILE A 3 -6.70 5.54 -2.75
N THR A 4 -7.05 4.62 -3.64
CA THR A 4 -8.21 3.77 -3.44
C THR A 4 -8.03 2.36 -4.01
N PRO A 5 -8.55 1.32 -3.35
CA PRO A 5 -8.60 -0.03 -3.92
C PRO A 5 -9.64 -0.14 -5.05
N SER A 6 -10.55 0.83 -5.16
CA SER A 6 -11.54 0.95 -6.24
C SER A 6 -10.86 1.25 -7.58
N PRO A 7 -11.40 0.78 -8.71
CA PRO A 7 -10.93 1.20 -10.04
C PRO A 7 -11.32 2.64 -10.41
N ALA A 8 -12.17 3.30 -9.62
CA ALA A 8 -12.68 4.65 -9.88
C ALA A 8 -12.76 5.51 -8.61
N VAL A 9 -12.77 6.83 -8.80
CA VAL A 9 -12.91 7.84 -7.74
C VAL A 9 -14.25 8.55 -7.90
N ALA A 10 -15.10 8.49 -6.88
CA ALA A 10 -16.43 9.09 -6.95
C ALA A 10 -16.37 10.61 -7.21
N GLY A 11 -17.26 11.10 -8.08
CA GLY A 11 -17.31 12.51 -8.49
C GLY A 11 -16.13 12.96 -9.35
N HIS A 12 -15.31 12.04 -9.84
CA HIS A 12 -14.17 12.32 -10.71
C HIS A 12 -14.13 11.33 -11.88
N ARG A 13 -13.78 11.85 -13.05
CA ARG A 13 -13.48 11.06 -14.24
C ARG A 13 -11.97 10.90 -14.38
N ILE A 14 -11.53 9.67 -14.64
CA ILE A 14 -10.13 9.41 -15.02
C ILE A 14 -9.91 9.91 -16.44
N THR A 15 -9.01 10.87 -16.63
CA THR A 15 -8.70 11.47 -17.94
C THR A 15 -7.50 10.82 -18.60
N GLN A 16 -6.58 10.25 -17.80
CA GLN A 16 -5.38 9.59 -18.29
C GLN A 16 -4.90 8.54 -17.28
N THR A 17 -4.50 7.36 -17.77
CA THR A 17 -3.73 6.38 -16.99
C THR A 17 -2.26 6.57 -17.29
N LEU A 18 -1.45 6.76 -16.25
CA LEU A 18 -0.02 7.05 -16.33
C LEU A 18 0.85 5.79 -16.20
N GLY A 19 0.26 4.69 -15.74
CA GLY A 19 0.90 3.38 -15.67
C GLY A 19 0.93 2.80 -14.25
N LEU A 20 1.60 1.68 -14.11
CA LEU A 20 1.82 0.99 -12.83
C LEU A 20 2.76 1.82 -11.95
N VAL A 21 2.39 1.97 -10.69
CA VAL A 21 3.25 2.47 -9.62
C VAL A 21 3.34 1.46 -8.49
N ARG A 22 4.46 1.45 -7.77
CA ARG A 22 4.76 0.45 -6.76
C ARG A 22 5.73 0.95 -5.69
N GLY A 23 5.62 0.35 -4.52
CA GLY A 23 6.58 0.55 -3.45
C GLY A 23 6.70 -0.72 -2.64
N ASN A 24 7.93 -1.15 -2.38
CA ASN A 24 8.18 -2.34 -1.59
C ASN A 24 9.06 -2.04 -0.38
N THR A 25 8.98 -2.89 0.63
CA THR A 25 9.93 -2.93 1.74
C THR A 25 10.22 -4.36 2.13
N ILE A 26 11.44 -4.61 2.61
CA ILE A 26 11.90 -5.94 3.02
C ILE A 26 12.19 -5.92 4.52
N ARG A 27 11.68 -6.91 5.24
CA ARG A 27 11.91 -7.12 6.68
C ARG A 27 12.61 -8.43 6.93
N ALA A 28 13.71 -8.38 7.67
CA ALA A 28 14.48 -9.57 8.03
C ALA A 28 13.76 -10.39 9.11
N ARG A 29 13.85 -11.73 8.98
CA ARG A 29 13.27 -12.72 9.88
C ARG A 29 13.82 -12.62 11.30
N HIS A 30 15.04 -12.11 11.49
CA HIS A 30 15.62 -11.89 12.82
C HIS A 30 14.80 -10.89 13.63
N VAL A 31 14.33 -9.80 13.01
CA VAL A 31 13.43 -8.82 13.64
C VAL A 31 12.12 -9.49 14.07
N GLY A 32 11.55 -10.36 13.23
CA GLY A 32 10.35 -11.13 13.59
C GLY A 32 10.60 -12.22 14.64
N LYS A 33 11.78 -12.87 14.63
CA LYS A 33 12.14 -13.95 15.54
C LYS A 33 12.33 -13.44 16.96
N ASP A 34 12.93 -12.27 17.13
CA ASP A 34 13.11 -11.66 18.45
C ASP A 34 11.75 -11.26 19.07
N ILE A 35 10.84 -10.74 18.24
CA ILE A 35 9.45 -10.47 18.64
C ILE A 35 8.76 -11.77 19.07
N LEU A 36 8.77 -12.80 18.24
CA LEU A 36 8.15 -14.10 18.57
C LEU A 36 8.78 -14.77 19.79
N ALA A 37 10.09 -14.60 19.99
CA ALA A 37 10.82 -15.15 21.13
C ALA A 37 10.36 -14.54 22.47
N GLY A 38 10.01 -13.25 22.48
CA GLY A 38 9.45 -12.55 23.64
C GLY A 38 8.01 -12.95 23.96
N PHE A 39 7.25 -13.39 22.96
CA PHE A 39 5.83 -13.77 23.10
C PHE A 39 5.58 -15.29 23.10
N ARG A 40 6.62 -16.12 23.22
CA ARG A 40 6.53 -17.59 23.17
C ARG A 40 5.53 -18.24 24.13
N ASN A 41 5.11 -17.52 25.18
CA ASN A 41 4.13 -18.00 26.17
C ASN A 41 2.68 -17.56 25.87
N ILE A 42 2.42 -16.81 24.81
CA ILE A 42 1.05 -16.41 24.42
C ILE A 42 0.38 -17.57 23.69
N VAL A 43 -0.61 -18.19 24.34
CA VAL A 43 -1.45 -19.25 23.77
C VAL A 43 -2.60 -18.59 23.03
N GLY A 44 -2.41 -18.35 21.73
CA GLY A 44 -3.42 -17.77 20.84
C GLY A 44 -3.65 -16.27 21.05
N GLY A 45 -3.89 -15.56 19.95
CA GLY A 45 -4.10 -14.11 19.95
C GLY A 45 -3.19 -13.38 18.96
N GLU A 46 -3.37 -12.06 18.89
CA GLU A 46 -2.56 -11.18 18.04
C GLU A 46 -1.16 -10.99 18.65
N VAL A 47 -0.13 -11.03 17.81
CA VAL A 47 1.24 -10.66 18.22
C VAL A 47 1.42 -9.16 17.97
N SER A 48 1.03 -8.34 18.94
CA SER A 48 0.90 -6.87 18.80
C SER A 48 2.13 -6.18 18.19
N GLU A 49 3.34 -6.53 18.64
CA GLU A 49 4.58 -5.96 18.09
C GLU A 49 4.82 -6.39 16.63
N TYR A 50 4.45 -7.61 16.27
CA TYR A 50 4.55 -8.07 14.89
C TYR A 50 3.49 -7.38 14.02
N THR A 51 2.26 -7.19 14.52
CA THR A 51 1.23 -6.40 13.83
C THR A 51 1.68 -4.97 13.60
N LYS A 52 2.25 -4.33 14.63
CA LYS A 52 2.80 -2.97 14.56
C LYS A 52 3.90 -2.88 13.51
N MET A 53 4.88 -3.79 13.54
CA MET A 53 5.94 -3.86 12.54
C MET A 53 5.37 -4.03 11.11
N MET A 54 4.34 -4.85 10.95
CA MET A 54 3.68 -5.06 9.66
C MET A 54 2.91 -3.82 9.20
N ALA A 55 2.32 -3.06 10.12
CA ALA A 55 1.67 -1.78 9.82
C ALA A 55 2.70 -0.74 9.33
N GLU A 56 3.78 -0.54 10.08
CA GLU A 56 4.88 0.38 9.69
C GLU A 56 5.50 -0.01 8.33
N SER A 57 5.56 -1.31 8.04
CA SER A 57 6.06 -1.81 6.77
C SER A 57 5.10 -1.52 5.60
N ARG A 58 3.77 -1.54 5.84
CA ARG A 58 2.78 -1.14 4.84
C ARG A 58 2.85 0.37 4.57
N GLU A 59 2.97 1.19 5.60
CA GLU A 59 3.13 2.65 5.44
C GLU A 59 4.37 2.97 4.59
N GLN A 60 5.51 2.34 4.89
CA GLN A 60 6.73 2.56 4.09
C GLN A 60 6.57 2.11 2.62
N ALA A 61 5.84 1.02 2.37
CA ALA A 61 5.56 0.57 1.01
C ALA A 61 4.63 1.55 0.28
N LEU A 62 3.62 2.08 0.97
CA LEU A 62 2.73 3.13 0.45
C LEU A 62 3.49 4.40 0.12
N ASP A 63 4.33 4.92 1.03
CA ASP A 63 5.10 6.14 0.83
C ASP A 63 5.95 6.07 -0.46
N ARG A 64 6.58 4.92 -0.71
CA ARG A 64 7.39 4.70 -1.92
C ARG A 64 6.53 4.66 -3.19
N MET A 65 5.37 4.00 -3.12
CA MET A 65 4.41 3.96 -4.24
C MET A 65 3.85 5.36 -4.56
N ILE A 66 3.58 6.16 -3.52
CA ILE A 66 3.11 7.54 -3.64
C ILE A 66 4.20 8.38 -4.30
N ALA A 67 5.45 8.28 -3.86
CA ALA A 67 6.56 9.00 -4.47
C ALA A 67 6.69 8.69 -5.98
N GLU A 68 6.60 7.41 -6.38
CA GLU A 68 6.62 7.03 -7.81
C GLU A 68 5.42 7.62 -8.59
N ALA A 69 4.23 7.69 -7.96
CA ALA A 69 3.06 8.33 -8.57
C ALA A 69 3.18 9.85 -8.67
N GLU A 70 3.82 10.51 -7.71
CA GLU A 70 4.11 11.94 -7.74
C GLU A 70 5.10 12.27 -8.86
N GLU A 71 6.15 11.45 -9.03
CA GLU A 71 7.11 11.55 -10.13
C GLU A 71 6.43 11.38 -11.50
N ALA A 72 5.41 10.51 -11.59
CA ALA A 72 4.60 10.33 -12.79
C ALA A 72 3.63 11.51 -13.05
N GLY A 73 3.43 12.41 -12.09
CA GLY A 73 2.46 13.51 -12.18
C GLY A 73 1.01 13.05 -12.08
N ALA A 74 0.74 12.08 -11.20
CA ALA A 74 -0.58 11.54 -10.91
C ALA A 74 -1.36 12.40 -9.90
N ASP A 75 -2.68 12.45 -10.07
CA ASP A 75 -3.59 13.03 -9.07
C ASP A 75 -4.07 11.97 -8.07
N ALA A 76 -4.12 10.71 -8.51
CA ALA A 76 -4.58 9.58 -7.74
C ALA A 76 -3.93 8.26 -8.12
N ILE A 77 -4.03 7.28 -7.21
CA ILE A 77 -3.71 5.88 -7.43
C ILE A 77 -5.01 5.07 -7.25
N VAL A 78 -5.43 4.35 -8.28
CA VAL A 78 -6.59 3.45 -8.24
C VAL A 78 -6.12 2.00 -8.25
N ASN A 79 -7.04 1.06 -8.00
CA ASN A 79 -6.73 -0.37 -7.94
C ASN A 79 -5.60 -0.73 -6.96
N LEU A 80 -5.45 0.01 -5.84
CA LEU A 80 -4.45 -0.29 -4.82
C LEU A 80 -4.56 -1.76 -4.37
N ARG A 81 -3.43 -2.47 -4.38
CA ARG A 81 -3.28 -3.81 -3.81
C ARG A 81 -2.02 -3.87 -2.95
N PHE A 82 -2.09 -4.71 -1.94
CA PHE A 82 -0.92 -5.18 -1.21
C PHE A 82 -0.63 -6.63 -1.57
N ALA A 83 0.64 -6.96 -1.74
CA ALA A 83 1.13 -8.32 -1.83
C ALA A 83 2.23 -8.52 -0.78
N THR A 84 2.31 -9.74 -0.24
CA THR A 84 3.40 -10.15 0.64
C THR A 84 4.06 -11.38 0.06
N SER A 85 5.39 -11.40 0.07
CA SER A 85 6.18 -12.53 -0.45
C SER A 85 7.30 -12.89 0.54
N TYR A 86 7.67 -14.17 0.58
CA TYR A 86 8.87 -14.59 1.29
C TYR A 86 10.05 -14.45 0.34
N VAL A 87 10.99 -13.56 0.67
CA VAL A 87 12.15 -13.25 -0.16
C VAL A 87 13.39 -13.80 0.54
N MET A 88 13.96 -14.87 -0.03
CA MET A 88 15.04 -15.66 0.59
C MET A 88 14.60 -16.24 1.95
N GLY A 89 15.21 -17.33 2.42
CA GLY A 89 14.72 -18.08 3.61
C GLY A 89 14.63 -17.27 4.94
N SER A 90 15.05 -16.00 4.92
CA SER A 90 15.23 -15.11 6.05
C SER A 90 14.64 -13.71 5.88
N ALA A 91 13.81 -13.40 4.85
CA ALA A 91 13.13 -12.11 4.78
C ALA A 91 11.73 -12.18 4.17
N SER A 92 10.91 -11.17 4.46
CA SER A 92 9.58 -10.99 3.87
C SER A 92 9.50 -9.62 3.21
N GLU A 93 8.96 -9.58 2.00
CA GLU A 93 8.62 -8.36 1.29
C GLU A 93 7.15 -8.01 1.51
N ILE A 94 6.89 -6.71 1.66
CA ILE A 94 5.56 -6.11 1.47
C ILE A 94 5.66 -5.21 0.26
N LEU A 95 4.79 -5.43 -0.72
CA LEU A 95 4.65 -4.65 -1.95
C LEU A 95 3.27 -3.98 -1.96
N ALA A 96 3.25 -2.66 -2.10
CA ALA A 96 2.07 -1.90 -2.50
C ALA A 96 2.16 -1.60 -4.00
N TYR A 97 1.07 -1.74 -4.74
CA TYR A 97 1.02 -1.38 -6.16
C TYR A 97 -0.38 -0.95 -6.59
N GLY A 98 -0.46 -0.17 -7.67
CA GLY A 98 -1.71 0.30 -8.26
C GLY A 98 -1.49 1.05 -9.56
N ASP A 99 -2.55 1.64 -10.10
CA ASP A 99 -2.51 2.41 -11.34
C ASP A 99 -2.51 3.91 -11.02
N ALA A 100 -1.45 4.63 -11.44
CA ALA A 100 -1.40 6.08 -11.38
C ALA A 100 -2.30 6.70 -12.45
N VAL A 101 -3.12 7.68 -12.06
CA VAL A 101 -4.11 8.31 -12.94
C VAL A 101 -4.19 9.82 -12.74
N ARG A 102 -4.63 10.53 -13.79
CA ARG A 102 -5.10 11.92 -13.69
C ARG A 102 -6.61 11.98 -13.60
N LEU A 103 -7.10 12.93 -12.81
CA LEU A 103 -8.52 13.11 -12.52
C LEU A 103 -9.04 14.46 -13.02
N GLU A 104 -10.31 14.48 -13.38
CA GLU A 104 -11.08 15.71 -13.59
C GLU A 104 -12.39 15.60 -12.80
N LYS A 105 -12.77 16.67 -12.09
CA LYS A 105 -14.03 16.69 -11.34
C LYS A 105 -15.21 16.54 -12.32
N GLU A 106 -16.12 15.63 -12.04
CA GLU A 106 -17.34 15.53 -12.84
C GLU A 106 -18.20 16.79 -12.65
N PRO A 107 -18.87 17.27 -13.72
CA PRO A 107 -19.75 18.42 -13.59
C PRO A 107 -20.88 18.09 -12.60
N GLU A 108 -21.12 19.02 -11.66
CA GLU A 108 -22.28 18.90 -10.77
C GLU A 108 -23.55 18.93 -11.61
N VAL A 109 -24.34 17.85 -11.52
CA VAL A 109 -25.66 17.80 -12.15
C VAL A 109 -26.57 18.72 -11.34
N THR A 110 -26.60 20.00 -11.71
CA THR A 110 -27.59 20.96 -11.19
C THR A 110 -28.90 20.72 -11.95
N GLY A 111 -29.79 19.92 -11.36
CA GLY A 111 -31.14 19.75 -11.90
C GLY A 111 -32.01 18.74 -11.15
N PHE A 112 -32.81 19.26 -10.22
CA PHE A 112 -34.27 19.08 -10.20
C PHE A 112 -34.90 20.41 -9.77
#